data_AF-A0A401FV46-F1
#
_entry.id   AF-A0A401FV46-F1
#
_cell.length_a   1.000
_cell.length_b   1.000
_cell.length_c   1.000
_cell.angle_alpha   90.00
_cell.angle_beta   90.00
_cell.angle_gamma   90.00
#
_symmetry.space_group_name_H-M   'P 1'
#
loop_
_entity.id
_entity.type
_entity.pdbx_description
1 polymer ?
#
loop_
_entity_poly.entity_id
_entity_poly.type
_entity_poly.pdbx_seq_one_letter_code
_entity_poly.pdbx_strand_id
1 'polypeptide(L)' 'MGKRYDAVVIGASAGGPEATETVLMALPEDFRTPVMVVQHISPCSGN' A
#
# COMPACT_ATOMS: atom_id res chain seq x y z
N MET A 1 25.69 2.55 5.28
CA MET A 1 24.88 1.31 5.19
C MET A 1 23.42 1.70 5.37
N GLY A 2 22.57 1.53 4.36
CA GLY A 2 21.15 1.88 4.46
C GLY A 2 20.41 0.91 5.40
N LYS A 3 19.40 1.40 6.12
CA LYS A 3 18.53 0.51 6.91
C LYS A 3 17.74 -0.39 5.96
N ARG A 4 17.75 -1.69 6.24
CA ARG A 4 16.85 -2.66 5.62
C ARG A 4 15.61 -2.75 6.50
N TYR A 5 14.45 -2.55 5.89
CA TYR A 5 13.16 -2.73 6.54
C TYR A 5 12.62 -4.11 6.17
N ASP A 6 11.99 -4.77 7.13
CA ASP A 6 11.41 -6.10 6.91
C ASP A 6 10.07 -6.04 6.17
N ALA A 7 9.37 -4.90 6.23
CA ALA A 7 8.11 -4.67 5.55
C ALA A 7 7.82 -3.17 5.35
N VAL A 8 6.93 -2.87 4.41
CA VAL A 8 6.25 -1.58 4.24
C VAL A 8 4.77 -1.78 4.55
N VAL A 9 4.21 -0.91 5.40
CA VAL A 9 2.78 -0.94 5.75
C VAL A 9 2.14 0.38 5.33
N ILE A 10 1.09 0.32 4.53
CA ILE A 10 0.31 1.47 4.06
C ILE A 10 -1.04 1.44 4.75
N GLY A 11 -1.34 2.47 5.55
CA GLY A 11 -2.66 2.68 6.13
C GLY A 11 -3.41 3.78 5.38
N ALA A 12 -4.64 3.52 4.96
CA ALA A 12 -5.43 4.46 4.14
C ALA A 12 -6.93 4.46 4.49
N SER A 13 -7.63 5.53 4.13
CA SER A 13 -9.07 5.73 4.40
C SER A 13 -9.76 6.44 3.23
N ALA A 14 -10.39 7.61 3.41
CA ALA A 14 -11.00 8.35 2.31
C ALA A 14 -9.97 8.67 1.20
N GLY A 15 -10.31 8.36 -0.06
CA GLY A 15 -9.39 8.49 -1.21
C GLY A 15 -8.23 7.48 -1.23
N GLY A 16 -8.20 6.56 -0.26
CA GLY A 16 -7.13 5.59 -0.07
C GLY A 16 -6.91 4.58 -1.21
N PRO A 17 -7.97 4.08 -1.89
CA PRO A 17 -7.79 3.16 -3.02
C PRO A 17 -6.94 3.76 -4.15
N GLU A 18 -7.32 4.95 -4.66
CA GLU A 18 -6.62 5.66 -5.74
C GLU A 18 -5.16 6.01 -5.36
N ALA A 19 -4.95 6.47 -4.12
CA ALA A 19 -3.63 6.81 -3.62
C ALA A 19 -2.74 5.55 -3.47
N THR A 20 -3.31 4.45 -2.99
CA THR A 20 -2.60 3.18 -2.85
C THR A 20 -2.22 2.64 -4.23
N GLU A 21 -3.13 2.68 -5.20
CA GLU A 21 -2.86 2.28 -6.57
C GLU A 21 -1.69 3.08 -7.17
N THR A 22 -1.73 4.41 -7.03
CA THR A 22 -0.67 5.30 -7.50
C THR A 22 0.69 4.92 -6.90
N VAL A 23 0.75 4.63 -5.60
CA VAL A 23 1.99 4.24 -4.91
C VAL A 23 2.48 2.88 -5.40
N LEU A 24 1.59 1.88 -5.48
CA LEU A 24 1.94 0.52 -5.90
C LEU A 24 2.41 0.49 -7.36
N MET A 25 1.79 1.27 -8.25
CA MET A 25 2.22 1.37 -9.65
C MET A 25 3.58 2.07 -9.83
N ALA A 26 3.99 2.90 -8.87
CA ALA A 26 5.29 3.55 -8.89
C ALA A 26 6.43 2.66 -8.34
N LEU A 27 6.11 1.48 -7.78
CA LEU A 27 7.13 0.56 -7.29
C LEU A 27 7.85 -0.13 -8.46
N PRO A 28 9.18 -0.33 -8.36
CA PRO A 28 9.91 -1.16 -9.31
C PRO A 28 9.35 -2.59 -9.37
N GLU A 29 9.43 -3.22 -10.54
CA GLU A 29 9.01 -4.63 -10.71
C GLU A 29 9.76 -5.59 -9.79
N ASP A 30 11.00 -5.24 -9.42
CA ASP A 30 11.86 -6.02 -8.53
C ASP A 30 11.83 -5.54 -7.07
N PHE A 31 10.77 -4.82 -6.66
CA PHE A 31 10.64 -4.34 -5.28
C PHE A 31 10.56 -5.51 -4.29
N ARG A 32 11.64 -5.69 -3.50
CA ARG A 32 11.84 -6.88 -2.65
C ARG A 32 11.21 -6.80 -1.26
N THR A 33 10.87 -5.61 -0.78
CA THR A 33 10.30 -5.47 0.56
C THR A 33 8.80 -5.78 0.51
N PRO A 34 8.28 -6.72 1.33
CA PRO A 34 6.86 -7.01 1.35
C PRO A 34 6.03 -5.76 1.65
N VAL A 35 4.90 -5.58 0.95
CA VAL A 35 3.97 -4.47 1.15
C VAL A 35 2.65 -5.00 1.69
N MET A 36 2.17 -4.44 2.80
CA MET A 36 0.85 -4.71 3.37
C MET A 36 0.01 -3.44 3.34
N VAL A 37 -1.22 -3.53 2.83
CA VAL A 37 -2.17 -2.42 2.76
C VAL A 37 -3.31 -2.66 3.73
N VAL A 38 -3.59 -1.68 4.58
CA VAL A 38 -4.76 -1.65 5.46
C VAL A 38 -5.63 -0.48 5.06
N GLN A 39 -6.76 -0.77 4.44
CA GLN A 39 -7.70 0.23 3.96
C GLN A 39 -8.94 0.23 4.84
N HIS A 40 -9.28 1.37 5.45
CA HIS A 40 -10.58 1.58 6.07
C HIS A 40 -11.64 1.63 4.97
N ILE A 41 -12.38 0.53 4.83
CA ILE A 41 -13.55 0.40 3.96
C ILE A 41 -14.79 0.09 4.79
N SER A 42 -15.95 0.50 4.28
CA SER A 42 -17.23 0.00 4.79
C SER A 42 -17.46 -1.42 4.24
N PRO A 43 -18.08 -2.34 4.99
CA PRO A 43 -18.47 -3.64 4.44
C PRO A 43 -19.42 -3.54 3.23
N CYS A 44 -20.13 -2.42 3.08
CA CYS A 44 -21.00 -2.15 1.93
C CYS A 44 -20.31 -1.35 0.82
N SER A 45 -19.00 -1.05 0.92
CA SER A 45 -18.30 -0.45 -0.21
C SER A 45 -18.23 -1.51 -1.31
N GLY A 46 -19.06 -1.38 -2.33
CA GLY A 46 -19.06 -2.27 -3.48
C GLY A 46 -17.73 -2.17 -4.20
N ASN A 47 -16.82 -3.09 -3.90
CA ASN A 47 -15.58 -3.35 -4.60
C ASN A 47 -15.46 -4.86 -4.80
#